data_AF-A0A2G9UAN7-F1
#
_entry.id   AF-A0A2G9UAN7-F1
#
_cell.length_a   1.000
_cell.length_b   1.000
_cell.length_c   1.000
_cell.angle_alpha   90.00
_cell.angle_beta   90.00
_cell.angle_gamma   90.00
#
_symmetry.space_group_name_H-M   'P 1'
#
loop_
_entity.id
_entity.type
_entity.pdbx_description
1 polymer ?
#
loop_
_entity_poly.entity_id
_entity_poly.type
_entity_poly.pdbx_seq_one_letter_code
_entity_poly.pdbx_strand_id
1 'polypeptide(L)'
;MCATTDDRVLLAILVAMRNLSDAATNEDNLAPLVIRLLEIVRVADAAQTSCACGILSNLTCNNVRNKQTLCSNHGVESLVEAINRFPDVEEATEPALCALRHCTARHSFAEQAQQDLRLCRSFPMLLQLLATLRAPVIKAALGVIRNSALLRANLMELTQAQQDLRLCRSFPMLLQLLATLRAPVIKAALGVIRNSALLRANLMELTQEVTERGETVVSLTVDILGRAAATIREDPAAESDGVPIWGVVEGAVSALHQLASHPAVAAQLCEDPAFLTLIVEFLSRSDVSGAEDELLERELLGLLYQLSKTPEGARTVEEAGIGFVQDLLLEYEKLFFAGVTPILVEAMRSEHKSVATYASGVLKNLENDKPVPYRQDLDAELSSGWQRDGLEPELFGEMYPVHGMERMDHFPTPPNNSSWFDTDL
;
A
#
# COMPACT_ATOMS: atom_id res chain seq x y z
N MET A 1 2.76 -30.50 -23.63
CA MET A 1 1.59 -30.63 -22.71
C MET A 1 0.33 -31.17 -23.40
N CYS A 2 -0.07 -30.68 -24.57
CA CYS A 2 -1.37 -31.02 -25.18
C CYS A 2 -1.57 -32.48 -25.65
N ALA A 3 -0.53 -33.32 -25.66
CA ALA A 3 -0.59 -34.67 -26.22
C ALA A 3 -0.32 -35.80 -25.21
N THR A 4 0.04 -35.49 -23.96
CA THR A 4 0.36 -36.52 -22.97
C THR A 4 -0.85 -36.80 -22.07
N THR A 5 -1.21 -38.07 -21.94
CA THR A 5 -2.25 -38.58 -21.03
C THR A 5 -1.63 -39.31 -19.83
N ASP A 6 -0.30 -39.32 -19.73
CA ASP A 6 0.44 -39.97 -18.65
C ASP A 6 0.78 -38.93 -17.58
N ASP A 7 0.22 -39.11 -16.37
CA ASP A 7 0.37 -38.19 -15.25
C ASP A 7 1.82 -38.00 -14.80
N ARG A 8 2.66 -39.03 -14.91
CA ARG A 8 4.09 -38.96 -14.56
C ARG A 8 4.84 -38.14 -15.58
N VAL A 9 4.56 -38.35 -16.87
CA VAL A 9 5.17 -37.57 -17.95
C VAL A 9 4.72 -36.11 -17.87
N LEU A 10 3.44 -35.86 -17.59
CA LEU A 10 2.91 -34.52 -17.40
C LEU A 10 3.59 -33.82 -16.23
N LEU A 11 3.72 -34.47 -15.07
CA LEU A 11 4.39 -33.91 -13.91
C LEU A 11 5.87 -33.58 -14.20
N ALA A 12 6.60 -34.47 -14.88
CA ALA A 12 7.99 -34.22 -15.26
C ALA A 12 8.12 -32.99 -16.18
N ILE A 13 7.20 -32.83 -17.13
CA ILE A 13 7.15 -31.65 -18.00
C ILE A 13 6.87 -30.39 -17.16
N LEU A 14 5.87 -30.42 -16.27
CA LEU A 14 5.52 -29.27 -15.43
C LEU A 14 6.68 -28.85 -14.52
N VAL A 15 7.40 -29.80 -13.93
CA VAL A 15 8.59 -29.53 -13.12
C VAL A 15 9.67 -28.82 -13.96
N ALA A 16 9.94 -29.32 -15.18
CA ALA A 16 10.91 -28.68 -16.08
C ALA A 16 10.47 -27.27 -16.47
N MET A 17 9.19 -27.07 -16.78
CA MET A 17 8.64 -25.76 -17.15
C MET A 17 8.70 -24.76 -16.00
N ARG A 18 8.42 -25.19 -14.76
CA ARG A 18 8.52 -24.33 -13.57
C ARG A 18 9.94 -23.79 -13.37
N ASN A 19 10.95 -24.57 -13.69
CA ASN A 19 12.35 -24.14 -13.57
C ASN A 19 12.80 -23.18 -14.69
N LEU A 20 11.98 -23.00 -15.72
CA LEU A 20 12.24 -22.08 -16.84
C LEU A 20 11.35 -20.83 -16.79
N SER A 21 10.29 -20.86 -15.98
CA SER A 21 9.20 -19.87 -16.08
C SER A 21 9.54 -18.48 -15.53
N ASP A 22 10.51 -18.36 -14.64
CA ASP A 22 11.04 -17.07 -14.17
C ASP A 22 11.82 -16.32 -15.26
N ALA A 23 12.59 -17.04 -16.08
CA ALA A 23 13.31 -16.47 -17.22
C ALA A 23 12.39 -16.22 -18.44
N ALA A 24 11.29 -16.97 -18.56
CA ALA A 24 10.39 -16.90 -19.70
C ALA A 24 9.31 -15.80 -19.60
N THR A 25 9.33 -14.95 -18.57
CA THR A 25 8.26 -13.97 -18.33
C THR A 25 8.09 -12.95 -19.45
N ASN A 26 9.10 -12.70 -20.26
CA ASN A 26 9.06 -11.77 -21.41
C ASN A 26 8.87 -12.46 -22.76
N GLU A 27 8.65 -13.77 -22.80
CA GLU A 27 8.42 -14.50 -24.04
C GLU A 27 7.06 -14.15 -24.66
N ASP A 28 7.03 -14.08 -25.99
CA ASP A 28 5.81 -13.86 -26.75
C ASP A 28 4.96 -15.14 -26.84
N ASN A 29 3.67 -14.98 -27.16
CA ASN A 29 2.74 -16.08 -27.44
C ASN A 29 2.54 -17.09 -26.29
N LEU A 30 2.70 -16.68 -25.03
CA LEU A 30 2.45 -17.53 -23.86
C LEU A 30 0.96 -17.74 -23.52
N ALA A 31 0.04 -17.04 -24.19
CA ALA A 31 -1.38 -17.13 -23.88
C ALA A 31 -1.95 -18.58 -23.92
N PRO A 32 -1.66 -19.41 -24.94
CA PRO A 32 -2.10 -20.81 -24.96
C PRO A 32 -1.53 -21.63 -23.81
N LEU A 33 -0.31 -21.32 -23.36
CA LEU A 33 0.30 -21.97 -22.21
C LEU A 33 -0.45 -21.61 -20.92
N VAL A 34 -0.71 -20.32 -20.69
CA VAL A 34 -1.49 -19.85 -19.53
C VAL A 34 -2.85 -20.54 -19.46
N ILE A 35 -3.58 -20.59 -20.59
CA ILE A 35 -4.89 -21.26 -20.67
C ILE A 35 -4.75 -22.75 -20.32
N ARG A 36 -3.76 -23.44 -20.87
CA ARG A 36 -3.55 -24.87 -20.58
C ARG A 36 -3.19 -25.13 -19.13
N LEU A 37 -2.41 -24.25 -18.50
CA LEU A 37 -2.09 -24.37 -17.08
C LEU A 37 -3.34 -24.20 -16.22
N LEU A 38 -4.26 -23.28 -16.56
CA LEU A 38 -5.54 -23.14 -15.87
C LEU A 38 -6.41 -24.40 -15.99
N GLU A 39 -6.44 -25.04 -17.16
CA GLU A 39 -7.13 -26.33 -17.33
C GLU A 39 -6.55 -27.41 -16.41
N ILE A 40 -5.23 -27.50 -16.31
CA ILE A 40 -4.54 -28.43 -15.40
C ILE A 40 -4.91 -28.11 -13.95
N VAL A 41 -4.81 -26.84 -13.54
CA VAL A 41 -5.13 -26.39 -12.18
C VAL A 41 -6.53 -26.87 -11.78
N ARG A 42 -7.53 -26.86 -12.66
CA ARG A 42 -8.91 -27.25 -12.32
C ARG A 42 -9.11 -28.72 -11.93
N VAL A 43 -8.31 -29.64 -12.49
CA VAL A 43 -8.60 -31.09 -12.42
C VAL A 43 -7.47 -31.91 -11.82
N ALA A 44 -6.26 -31.38 -11.79
CA ALA A 44 -5.06 -32.11 -11.43
C ALA A 44 -4.92 -32.36 -9.92
N ASP A 45 -4.02 -33.28 -9.56
CA ASP A 45 -3.64 -33.56 -8.19
C ASP A 45 -2.82 -32.42 -7.55
N ALA A 46 -2.47 -32.56 -6.28
CA ALA A 46 -1.73 -31.54 -5.54
C ALA A 46 -0.35 -31.25 -6.16
N ALA A 47 0.38 -32.25 -6.66
CA ALA A 47 1.73 -32.09 -7.19
C ALA A 47 1.74 -31.36 -8.53
N GLN A 48 0.84 -31.76 -9.43
CA GLN A 48 0.67 -31.11 -10.73
C GLN A 48 0.09 -29.70 -10.56
N THR A 49 -0.88 -29.50 -9.66
CA THR A 49 -1.44 -28.18 -9.33
C THR A 49 -0.36 -27.25 -8.77
N SER A 50 0.49 -27.74 -7.86
CA SER A 50 1.62 -26.95 -7.32
C SER A 50 2.56 -26.47 -8.42
N CYS A 51 2.91 -27.35 -9.37
CA CYS A 51 3.77 -26.96 -10.48
C CYS A 51 3.07 -25.95 -11.41
N ALA A 52 1.80 -26.19 -11.74
CA ALA A 52 1.04 -25.30 -12.62
C ALA A 52 0.85 -23.90 -12.00
N CYS A 53 0.49 -23.82 -10.72
CA CYS A 53 0.40 -22.55 -9.98
C CYS A 53 1.76 -21.85 -9.92
N GLY A 54 2.85 -22.58 -9.68
CA GLY A 54 4.22 -22.02 -9.69
C GLY A 54 4.58 -21.39 -11.04
N ILE A 55 4.28 -22.08 -12.14
CA ILE A 55 4.50 -21.53 -13.49
C ILE A 55 3.63 -20.28 -13.70
N LEU A 56 2.34 -20.33 -13.38
CA LEU A 56 1.42 -19.19 -13.53
C LEU A 56 1.87 -17.98 -12.69
N SER A 57 2.34 -18.20 -11.47
CA SER A 57 2.88 -17.14 -10.60
C SER A 57 4.03 -16.40 -11.27
N ASN A 58 5.01 -17.13 -11.80
CA ASN A 58 6.15 -16.53 -12.50
C ASN A 58 5.69 -15.82 -13.77
N LEU A 59 4.91 -16.48 -14.63
CA LEU A 59 4.47 -15.92 -15.92
C LEU A 59 3.58 -14.68 -15.77
N THR A 60 2.88 -14.53 -14.64
CA THR A 60 2.05 -13.33 -14.36
C THR A 60 2.83 -12.23 -13.63
N CYS A 61 4.02 -12.52 -13.10
CA CYS A 61 4.86 -11.53 -12.45
C CYS A 61 5.31 -10.49 -13.48
N ASN A 62 5.01 -9.21 -13.21
CA ASN A 62 5.33 -8.06 -14.07
C ASN A 62 4.96 -8.19 -15.57
N ASN A 63 4.04 -9.10 -15.94
CA ASN A 63 3.60 -9.27 -17.32
C ASN A 63 2.10 -8.98 -17.49
N VAL A 64 1.78 -7.80 -18.04
CA VAL A 64 0.40 -7.35 -18.25
C VAL A 64 -0.41 -8.30 -19.15
N ARG A 65 0.19 -8.84 -20.21
CA ARG A 65 -0.49 -9.69 -21.21
C ARG A 65 -0.90 -11.04 -20.62
N ASN A 66 -0.02 -11.64 -19.81
CA ASN A 66 -0.29 -12.91 -19.12
C ASN A 66 -1.30 -12.73 -17.99
N LYS A 67 -1.22 -11.62 -17.23
CA LYS A 67 -2.24 -11.27 -16.23
C LYS A 67 -3.64 -11.16 -16.86
N GLN A 68 -3.75 -10.42 -17.96
CA GLN A 68 -5.00 -10.27 -18.70
C GLN A 68 -5.51 -11.61 -19.23
N THR A 69 -4.64 -12.43 -19.83
CA THR A 69 -5.00 -13.77 -20.32
C THR A 69 -5.55 -14.64 -19.20
N LEU A 70 -4.93 -14.64 -18.03
CA LEU A 70 -5.39 -15.39 -16.87
C LEU A 70 -6.80 -14.94 -16.45
N CYS A 71 -7.02 -13.62 -16.31
CA CYS A 71 -8.32 -13.09 -15.89
C CYS A 71 -9.43 -13.41 -16.90
N SER A 72 -9.18 -13.25 -18.21
CA SER A 72 -10.17 -13.52 -19.26
C SER A 72 -10.59 -14.99 -19.37
N ASN A 73 -9.83 -15.92 -18.77
CA ASN A 73 -10.08 -17.36 -18.86
C ASN A 73 -10.53 -17.97 -17.52
N HIS A 74 -11.23 -17.19 -16.70
CA HIS A 74 -11.70 -17.60 -15.36
C HIS A 74 -10.56 -18.08 -14.46
N GLY A 75 -9.38 -17.47 -14.60
CA GLY A 75 -8.21 -17.86 -13.84
C GLY A 75 -8.33 -17.54 -12.35
N VAL A 76 -9.02 -16.46 -11.99
CA VAL A 76 -9.29 -16.12 -10.58
C VAL A 76 -10.08 -17.23 -9.89
N GLU A 77 -11.23 -17.62 -10.45
CA GLU A 77 -12.04 -18.76 -9.97
C GLU A 77 -11.19 -20.05 -9.85
N SER A 78 -10.39 -20.34 -10.88
CA SER A 78 -9.58 -21.57 -10.94
C SER A 78 -8.52 -21.62 -9.85
N LEU A 79 -7.89 -20.48 -9.54
CA LEU A 79 -6.88 -20.38 -8.49
C LEU A 79 -7.52 -20.40 -7.10
N VAL A 80 -8.67 -19.76 -6.90
CA VAL A 80 -9.44 -19.83 -5.65
C VAL A 80 -9.85 -21.28 -5.36
N GLU A 81 -10.37 -21.99 -6.36
CA GLU A 81 -10.74 -23.40 -6.23
C GLU A 81 -9.53 -24.30 -5.95
N ALA A 82 -8.36 -24.01 -6.53
CA ALA A 82 -7.14 -24.73 -6.20
C ALA A 82 -6.71 -24.57 -4.74
N ILE A 83 -6.84 -23.36 -4.19
CA ILE A 83 -6.55 -23.09 -2.78
C ILE A 83 -7.55 -23.84 -1.88
N ASN A 84 -8.84 -23.84 -2.23
CA ASN A 84 -9.87 -24.57 -1.48
C ASN A 84 -9.67 -26.08 -1.50
N ARG A 85 -9.17 -26.66 -2.60
CA ARG A 85 -8.90 -28.10 -2.71
C ARG A 85 -7.65 -28.53 -1.94
N PHE A 86 -6.66 -27.66 -1.81
CA PHE A 86 -5.37 -27.99 -1.21
C PHE A 86 -4.92 -26.99 -0.13
N PRO A 87 -5.76 -26.66 0.87
CA PRO A 87 -5.50 -25.55 1.80
C PRO A 87 -4.23 -25.72 2.64
N ASP A 88 -3.85 -26.96 2.94
CA ASP A 88 -2.69 -27.31 3.75
C ASP A 88 -1.40 -27.55 2.93
N VAL A 89 -1.48 -27.50 1.59
CA VAL A 89 -0.32 -27.70 0.71
C VAL A 89 0.29 -26.34 0.38
N GLU A 90 1.36 -25.98 1.08
CA GLU A 90 2.05 -24.69 0.89
C GLU A 90 2.51 -24.51 -0.56
N GLU A 91 3.04 -25.57 -1.18
CA GLU A 91 3.57 -25.58 -2.54
C GLU A 91 2.49 -25.34 -3.61
N ALA A 92 1.21 -25.48 -3.26
CA ALA A 92 0.07 -25.14 -4.13
C ALA A 92 -0.52 -23.77 -3.75
N THR A 93 -0.73 -23.54 -2.45
CA THR A 93 -1.41 -22.35 -1.92
C THR A 93 -0.59 -21.07 -2.09
N GLU A 94 0.69 -21.08 -1.75
CA GLU A 94 1.57 -19.91 -1.89
C GLU A 94 1.63 -19.39 -3.33
N PRO A 95 1.95 -20.23 -4.35
CA PRO A 95 2.06 -19.71 -5.71
C PRO A 95 0.71 -19.35 -6.32
N ALA A 96 -0.38 -20.02 -5.93
CA ALA A 96 -1.73 -19.63 -6.34
C ALA A 96 -2.09 -18.22 -5.82
N LEU A 97 -1.80 -17.94 -4.55
CA LEU A 97 -1.99 -16.61 -3.97
C LEU A 97 -1.08 -15.56 -4.61
N CYS A 98 0.16 -15.91 -4.94
CA CYS A 98 1.07 -15.00 -5.66
C CYS A 98 0.54 -14.65 -7.06
N ALA A 99 0.04 -15.62 -7.81
CA ALA A 99 -0.61 -15.36 -9.10
C ALA A 99 -1.86 -14.46 -8.94
N LEU A 100 -2.73 -14.73 -7.95
CA LEU A 100 -3.87 -13.87 -7.63
C LEU A 100 -3.44 -12.44 -7.25
N ARG A 101 -2.35 -12.30 -6.48
CA ARG A 101 -1.78 -11.00 -6.10
C ARG A 101 -1.30 -10.24 -7.32
N HIS A 102 -0.66 -10.91 -8.28
CA HIS A 102 -0.20 -10.27 -9.52
C HIS A 102 -1.37 -9.82 -10.40
N CYS A 103 -2.43 -10.63 -10.50
CA CYS A 103 -3.62 -10.38 -11.31
C CYS A 103 -4.63 -9.41 -10.68
N THR A 104 -4.40 -8.94 -9.46
CA THR A 104 -5.27 -7.96 -8.78
C THR A 104 -4.68 -6.56 -8.76
N ALA A 105 -3.59 -6.29 -9.49
CA ALA A 105 -2.97 -4.97 -9.54
C ALA A 105 -2.14 -4.73 -10.82
N ARG A 106 -2.02 -3.45 -11.20
CA ARG A 106 -1.13 -2.96 -12.28
C ARG A 106 -1.45 -3.54 -13.67
N HIS A 107 -2.74 -3.60 -14.04
CA HIS A 107 -3.22 -3.83 -15.42
C HIS A 107 -4.71 -3.49 -15.53
N SER A 108 -5.22 -3.37 -16.76
CA SER A 108 -6.61 -2.97 -17.05
C SER A 108 -7.72 -3.92 -16.56
N PHE A 109 -7.40 -5.18 -16.22
CA PHE A 109 -8.36 -6.16 -15.68
C PHE A 109 -8.20 -6.38 -14.17
N ALA A 110 -7.40 -5.58 -13.49
CA ALA A 110 -7.17 -5.73 -12.05
C ALA A 110 -8.46 -5.57 -11.25
N GLU A 111 -9.28 -4.56 -11.58
CA GLU A 111 -10.57 -4.34 -10.93
C GLU A 111 -11.55 -5.50 -11.16
N GLN A 112 -11.60 -6.04 -12.40
CA GLN A 112 -12.38 -7.24 -12.69
C GLN A 112 -11.93 -8.42 -11.82
N ALA A 113 -10.62 -8.66 -11.70
CA ALA A 113 -10.11 -9.76 -10.88
C ALA A 113 -10.41 -9.58 -9.38
N GLN A 114 -10.33 -8.33 -8.88
CA GLN A 114 -10.73 -7.99 -7.52
C GLN A 114 -12.24 -8.22 -7.29
N GLN A 115 -13.07 -7.95 -8.28
CA GLN A 115 -14.50 -8.28 -8.26
C GLN A 115 -14.74 -9.79 -8.33
N ASP A 116 -14.00 -10.52 -9.16
CA ASP A 116 -14.14 -11.97 -9.28
C ASP A 116 -13.83 -12.65 -7.94
N LEU A 117 -12.77 -12.25 -7.23
CA LEU A 117 -12.48 -12.75 -5.88
C LEU A 117 -13.67 -12.63 -4.92
N ARG A 118 -14.42 -11.54 -5.02
CA ARG A 118 -15.65 -11.30 -4.26
C ARG A 118 -16.76 -12.27 -4.69
N LEU A 119 -17.00 -12.38 -5.99
CA LEU A 119 -18.01 -13.28 -6.54
C LEU A 119 -17.73 -14.76 -6.21
N CYS A 120 -16.45 -15.16 -6.13
CA CYS A 120 -16.01 -16.47 -5.68
C CYS A 120 -16.17 -16.71 -4.17
N ARG A 121 -16.59 -15.70 -3.38
CA ARG A 121 -16.62 -15.73 -1.91
C ARG A 121 -15.27 -16.13 -1.31
N SER A 122 -14.17 -15.61 -1.86
CA SER A 122 -12.81 -16.02 -1.48
C SER A 122 -12.32 -15.41 -0.16
N PHE A 123 -12.88 -14.27 0.27
CA PHE A 123 -12.38 -13.53 1.43
C PHE A 123 -12.37 -14.31 2.75
N PRO A 124 -13.41 -15.11 3.10
CA PRO A 124 -13.35 -15.95 4.29
C PRO A 124 -12.16 -16.91 4.29
N MET A 125 -11.88 -17.56 3.15
CA MET A 125 -10.73 -18.46 3.01
C MET A 125 -9.42 -17.69 3.13
N LEU A 126 -9.29 -16.52 2.48
CA LEU A 126 -8.08 -15.69 2.57
C LEU A 126 -7.79 -15.28 4.01
N LEU A 127 -8.82 -14.94 4.78
CA LEU A 127 -8.71 -14.61 6.21
C LEU A 127 -8.30 -15.84 7.05
N GLN A 128 -8.83 -17.03 6.74
CA GLN A 128 -8.42 -18.27 7.44
C GLN A 128 -6.95 -18.62 7.19
N LEU A 129 -6.43 -18.38 5.99
CA LEU A 129 -5.03 -18.63 5.67
C LEU A 129 -4.07 -17.79 6.52
N LEU A 130 -4.49 -16.58 6.94
CA LEU A 130 -3.70 -15.75 7.84
C LEU A 130 -3.47 -16.41 9.21
N ALA A 131 -4.40 -17.25 9.66
CA ALA A 131 -4.33 -17.96 10.94
C ALA A 131 -3.41 -19.20 10.88
N THR A 132 -2.93 -19.60 9.71
CA THR A 132 -2.10 -20.82 9.56
C THR A 132 -0.67 -20.66 10.07
N LEU A 133 -0.23 -19.44 10.38
CA LEU A 133 1.14 -19.10 10.82
C LEU A 133 2.25 -19.49 9.81
N ARG A 134 1.89 -19.83 8.57
CA ARG A 134 2.82 -20.07 7.46
C ARG A 134 3.21 -18.75 6.82
N ALA A 135 4.40 -18.24 7.13
CA ALA A 135 4.83 -16.90 6.72
C ALA A 135 4.72 -16.63 5.20
N PRO A 136 5.11 -17.54 4.28
CA PRO A 136 4.98 -17.31 2.84
C PRO A 136 3.52 -17.15 2.40
N VAL A 137 2.63 -18.02 2.90
CA VAL A 137 1.18 -17.98 2.62
C VAL A 137 0.54 -16.74 3.20
N ILE A 138 0.87 -16.36 4.44
CA ILE A 138 0.38 -15.14 5.08
C ILE A 138 0.76 -13.92 4.23
N LYS A 139 2.03 -13.79 3.82
CA LYS A 139 2.51 -12.68 3.00
C LYS A 139 1.76 -12.61 1.67
N ALA A 140 1.56 -13.75 1.01
CA ALA A 140 0.84 -13.81 -0.26
C ALA A 140 -0.65 -13.45 -0.10
N ALA A 141 -1.34 -14.02 0.90
CA ALA A 141 -2.73 -13.75 1.21
C ALA A 141 -2.98 -12.28 1.58
N LEU A 142 -2.13 -11.69 2.43
CA LEU A 142 -2.19 -10.26 2.75
C LEU A 142 -2.04 -9.40 1.49
N GLY A 143 -1.16 -9.79 0.55
CA GLY A 143 -1.02 -9.10 -0.72
C GLY A 143 -2.31 -9.12 -1.57
N VAL A 144 -2.99 -10.26 -1.64
CA VAL A 144 -4.28 -10.39 -2.33
C VAL A 144 -5.36 -9.54 -1.63
N ILE A 145 -5.46 -9.63 -0.30
CA ILE A 145 -6.42 -8.86 0.50
C ILE A 145 -6.18 -7.36 0.31
N ARG A 146 -4.93 -6.90 0.42
CA ARG A 146 -4.54 -5.50 0.21
C ARG A 146 -5.00 -5.00 -1.16
N ASN A 147 -4.70 -5.74 -2.22
CA ASN A 147 -5.08 -5.33 -3.57
C ASN A 147 -6.62 -5.33 -3.74
N SER A 148 -7.31 -6.30 -3.14
CA SER A 148 -8.77 -6.39 -3.18
C SER A 148 -9.47 -5.28 -2.41
N ALA A 149 -8.84 -4.82 -1.32
CA ALA A 149 -9.30 -3.73 -0.47
C ALA A 149 -9.25 -2.35 -1.15
N LEU A 150 -8.76 -2.25 -2.39
CA LEU A 150 -8.87 -1.04 -3.20
C LEU A 150 -10.32 -0.78 -3.66
N LEU A 151 -11.16 -1.83 -3.78
CA LEU A 151 -12.58 -1.67 -4.11
C LEU A 151 -13.43 -1.53 -2.85
N ARG A 152 -14.24 -0.48 -2.80
CA ARG A 152 -15.17 -0.23 -1.68
C ARG A 152 -16.13 -1.41 -1.41
N ALA A 153 -16.63 -2.05 -2.45
CA ALA A 153 -17.52 -3.21 -2.32
C ALA A 153 -16.80 -4.42 -1.69
N ASN A 154 -15.51 -4.61 -1.99
CA ASN A 154 -14.70 -5.65 -1.36
C ASN A 154 -14.38 -5.32 0.09
N LEU A 155 -14.15 -4.04 0.42
CA LEU A 155 -13.97 -3.62 1.81
C LEU A 155 -15.20 -3.96 2.65
N MET A 156 -16.42 -3.70 2.15
CA MET A 156 -17.65 -4.06 2.85
C MET A 156 -17.79 -5.58 3.02
N GLU A 157 -17.44 -6.37 2.00
CA GLU A 157 -17.51 -7.83 2.10
C GLU A 157 -16.41 -8.40 2.98
N LEU A 158 -15.21 -7.83 2.99
CA LEU A 158 -14.18 -8.16 3.98
C LEU A 158 -14.71 -7.89 5.38
N THR A 159 -15.37 -6.75 5.62
CA THR A 159 -16.03 -6.46 6.91
C THR A 159 -17.14 -7.45 7.24
N GLN A 160 -17.97 -7.85 6.28
CA GLN A 160 -19.01 -8.84 6.54
C GLN A 160 -18.43 -10.24 6.76
N ALA A 161 -17.44 -10.65 5.97
CA ALA A 161 -16.71 -11.90 6.13
C ALA A 161 -16.00 -11.93 7.49
N GLN A 162 -15.51 -10.78 7.99
CA GLN A 162 -15.00 -10.62 9.36
C GLN A 162 -16.10 -10.86 10.41
N GLN A 163 -17.31 -10.36 10.18
CA GLN A 163 -18.45 -10.56 11.09
C GLN A 163 -19.04 -11.98 11.06
N ASP A 164 -19.06 -12.63 9.90
CA ASP A 164 -19.54 -14.01 9.76
C ASP A 164 -18.47 -15.00 10.26
N LEU A 165 -17.19 -14.64 10.09
CA LEU A 165 -16.05 -15.22 10.79
C LEU A 165 -15.77 -14.48 12.11
N ARG A 166 -16.79 -14.27 12.96
CA ARG A 166 -16.61 -13.88 14.37
C ARG A 166 -15.68 -14.81 15.17
N LEU A 167 -15.18 -15.89 14.55
CA LEU A 167 -14.13 -16.79 15.02
C LEU A 167 -12.70 -16.46 14.52
N CYS A 168 -12.50 -15.63 13.49
CA CYS A 168 -11.18 -15.38 12.88
C CYS A 168 -10.47 -14.08 13.30
N ARG A 169 -11.09 -13.20 14.10
CA ARG A 169 -10.39 -12.07 14.78
C ARG A 169 -9.41 -11.30 13.86
N SER A 170 -9.85 -10.85 12.67
CA SER A 170 -8.88 -10.41 11.64
C SER A 170 -8.06 -9.18 12.01
N PHE A 171 -8.65 -8.16 12.66
CA PHE A 171 -7.88 -7.02 13.16
C PHE A 171 -6.96 -7.42 14.31
N PRO A 172 -7.41 -8.15 15.36
CA PRO A 172 -6.48 -8.74 16.32
C PRO A 172 -5.36 -9.55 15.69
N MET A 173 -5.65 -10.28 14.60
CA MET A 173 -4.66 -11.04 13.85
C MET A 173 -3.70 -10.14 13.08
N LEU A 174 -4.16 -9.04 12.46
CA LEU A 174 -3.27 -8.05 11.85
C LEU A 174 -2.36 -7.42 12.91
N LEU A 175 -2.89 -7.08 14.09
CA LEU A 175 -2.08 -6.58 15.21
C LEU A 175 -1.08 -7.65 15.68
N GLN A 176 -1.49 -8.91 15.78
CA GLN A 176 -0.60 -10.03 16.11
C GLN A 176 0.50 -10.22 15.06
N LEU A 177 0.18 -10.03 13.78
CA LEU A 177 1.12 -10.10 12.66
C LEU A 177 2.12 -8.94 12.70
N LEU A 178 1.68 -7.72 13.01
CA LEU A 178 2.58 -6.59 13.29
C LEU A 178 3.52 -6.90 14.45
N ALA A 179 2.99 -7.46 15.54
CA ALA A 179 3.76 -7.84 16.72
C ALA A 179 4.79 -8.96 16.48
N THR A 180 4.75 -9.65 15.33
CA THR A 180 5.82 -10.61 14.95
C THR A 180 7.15 -9.93 14.61
N LEU A 181 7.11 -8.63 14.29
CA LEU A 181 8.27 -7.83 13.87
C LEU A 181 9.06 -8.41 12.68
N ARG A 182 8.42 -9.24 11.85
CA ARG A 182 9.04 -9.76 10.60
C ARG A 182 8.75 -8.79 9.45
N ALA A 183 9.79 -8.18 8.88
CA ALA A 183 9.65 -7.10 7.90
C ALA A 183 8.69 -7.41 6.73
N PRO A 184 8.71 -8.61 6.10
CA PRO A 184 7.78 -8.92 5.01
C PRO A 184 6.32 -9.01 5.46
N VAL A 185 6.08 -9.51 6.67
CA VAL A 185 4.74 -9.65 7.27
C VAL A 185 4.23 -8.28 7.69
N ILE A 186 5.07 -7.48 8.34
CA ILE A 186 4.77 -6.10 8.72
C ILE A 186 4.36 -5.29 7.49
N LYS A 187 5.19 -5.24 6.45
CA LYS A 187 4.94 -4.45 5.24
C LYS A 187 3.59 -4.81 4.61
N ALA A 188 3.25 -6.10 4.57
CA ALA A 188 1.98 -6.56 4.04
C ALA A 188 0.80 -6.21 4.96
N ALA A 189 0.93 -6.41 6.27
CA ALA A 189 -0.12 -6.12 7.25
C ALA A 189 -0.44 -4.62 7.33
N LEU A 190 0.59 -3.75 7.31
CA LEU A 190 0.43 -2.30 7.26
C LEU A 190 -0.32 -1.85 6.00
N GLY A 191 -0.03 -2.46 4.85
CA GLY A 191 -0.77 -2.18 3.62
C GLY A 191 -2.27 -2.55 3.70
N VAL A 192 -2.61 -3.65 4.39
CA VAL A 192 -4.00 -4.01 4.65
C VAL A 192 -4.65 -3.00 5.60
N ILE A 193 -3.99 -2.67 6.72
CA ILE A 193 -4.48 -1.68 7.69
C ILE A 193 -4.76 -0.34 7.02
N ARG A 194 -3.82 0.17 6.22
CA ARG A 194 -3.97 1.40 5.44
C ARG A 194 -5.23 1.37 4.58
N ASN A 195 -5.43 0.31 3.80
CA ASN A 195 -6.58 0.22 2.89
C ASN A 195 -7.89 0.03 3.67
N SER A 196 -7.88 -0.76 4.75
CA SER A 196 -9.04 -0.94 5.62
C SER A 196 -9.47 0.38 6.27
N ALA A 197 -8.52 1.21 6.70
CA ALA A 197 -8.78 2.51 7.32
C ALA A 197 -9.47 3.53 6.39
N LEU A 198 -9.45 3.32 5.06
CA LEU A 198 -10.20 4.16 4.11
C LEU A 198 -11.72 4.12 4.36
N LEU A 199 -12.24 3.01 4.91
CA LEU A 199 -13.63 2.95 5.38
C LEU A 199 -13.72 3.39 6.83
N ARG A 200 -14.55 4.41 7.09
CA ARG A 200 -14.80 4.94 8.44
C ARG A 200 -15.24 3.87 9.44
N ALA A 201 -16.05 2.89 9.04
CA ALA A 201 -16.48 1.81 9.93
C ALA A 201 -15.30 0.95 10.39
N ASN A 202 -14.43 0.55 9.45
CA ASN A 202 -13.23 -0.24 9.72
C ASN A 202 -12.20 0.55 10.52
N LEU A 203 -12.04 1.85 10.25
CA LEU A 203 -11.18 2.74 11.02
C LEU A 203 -11.61 2.77 12.50
N MET A 204 -12.90 2.97 12.77
CA MET A 204 -13.42 2.97 14.14
C MET A 204 -13.14 1.66 14.87
N GLU A 205 -13.37 0.52 14.20
CA GLU A 205 -13.10 -0.80 14.77
C GLU A 205 -11.59 -1.01 15.01
N LEU A 206 -10.74 -0.77 14.01
CA LEU A 206 -9.26 -0.87 14.13
C LEU A 206 -8.70 -0.08 15.31
N THR A 207 -9.23 1.11 15.59
CA THR A 207 -8.76 1.95 16.70
C THR A 207 -9.17 1.46 18.09
N GLN A 208 -10.14 0.54 18.17
CA GLN A 208 -10.60 -0.06 19.42
C GLN A 208 -9.95 -1.41 19.70
N GLU A 209 -9.31 -2.01 18.70
CA GLU A 209 -8.66 -3.31 18.82
C GLU A 209 -7.31 -3.23 19.54
N VAL A 210 -7.02 -4.26 20.33
CA VAL A 210 -5.78 -4.41 21.08
C VAL A 210 -5.26 -5.84 21.03
N THR A 211 -3.93 -6.00 21.09
CA THR A 211 -3.31 -7.32 21.31
C THR A 211 -3.62 -7.84 22.72
N GLU A 212 -3.28 -9.10 22.98
CA GLU A 212 -3.31 -9.67 24.35
C GLU A 212 -2.43 -8.88 25.34
N ARG A 213 -1.43 -8.14 24.85
CA ARG A 213 -0.55 -7.27 25.64
C ARG A 213 -1.09 -5.85 25.80
N GLY A 214 -2.26 -5.54 25.24
CA GLY A 214 -2.86 -4.21 25.29
C GLY A 214 -2.27 -3.22 24.27
N GLU A 215 -1.53 -3.69 23.27
CA GLU A 215 -0.94 -2.84 22.24
C GLU A 215 -2.00 -2.53 21.18
N THR A 216 -2.20 -1.26 20.87
CA THR A 216 -3.09 -0.81 19.78
C THR A 216 -2.35 -0.84 18.44
N VAL A 217 -3.12 -0.80 17.34
CA VAL A 217 -2.55 -0.64 15.99
C VAL A 217 -1.62 0.57 15.86
N VAL A 218 -1.96 1.67 16.54
CA VAL A 218 -1.17 2.91 16.55
C VAL A 218 0.16 2.67 17.27
N SER A 219 0.12 2.14 18.49
CA SER A 219 1.34 1.90 19.29
C SER A 219 2.31 0.92 18.61
N LEU A 220 1.80 -0.15 17.99
CA LEU A 220 2.60 -1.10 17.24
C LEU A 220 3.23 -0.45 16.01
N THR A 221 2.47 0.36 15.27
CA THR A 221 2.98 0.99 14.05
C THR A 221 4.04 2.04 14.36
N VAL A 222 3.88 2.80 15.45
CA VAL A 222 4.90 3.74 15.94
C VAL A 222 6.17 3.02 16.39
N ASP A 223 6.06 1.92 17.15
CA ASP A 223 7.23 1.11 17.56
C ASP A 223 7.97 0.53 16.34
N ILE A 224 7.24 -0.01 15.37
CA ILE A 224 7.79 -0.50 14.10
C ILE A 224 8.55 0.61 13.35
N LEU A 225 7.95 1.80 13.23
CA LEU A 225 8.57 2.93 12.57
C LEU A 225 9.86 3.35 13.28
N GLY A 226 9.85 3.42 14.61
CA GLY A 226 11.03 3.75 15.41
C GLY A 226 12.17 2.75 15.24
N ARG A 227 11.87 1.44 15.22
CA ARG A 227 12.87 0.39 14.97
C ARG A 227 13.43 0.43 13.55
N ALA A 228 12.55 0.63 12.56
CA ALA A 228 12.95 0.76 11.16
C ALA A 228 13.86 1.98 10.97
N ALA A 229 13.52 3.11 11.59
CA ALA A 229 14.35 4.32 11.58
C ALA A 229 15.72 4.09 12.19
N ALA A 230 15.80 3.44 13.36
CA ALA A 230 17.08 3.11 13.99
C ALA A 230 17.95 2.25 13.05
N THR A 231 17.34 1.27 12.37
CA THR A 231 18.04 0.41 11.41
C THR A 231 18.55 1.20 10.19
N ILE A 232 17.74 2.10 9.62
CA ILE A 232 18.12 2.94 8.48
C ILE A 232 19.24 3.94 8.83
N ARG A 233 19.27 4.45 10.07
CA ARG A 233 20.36 5.32 10.52
C ARG A 233 21.70 4.58 10.59
N GLU A 234 21.68 3.28 10.89
CA GLU A 234 22.88 2.43 10.91
C GLU A 234 23.29 2.00 9.50
N ASP A 235 22.33 1.57 8.69
CA ASP A 235 22.53 1.12 7.31
C ASP A 235 21.34 1.55 6.42
N PRO A 236 21.51 2.61 5.59
CA PRO A 236 20.47 3.07 4.69
C PRO A 236 20.04 2.06 3.62
N ALA A 237 20.86 1.03 3.35
CA ALA A 237 20.57 -0.03 2.40
C ALA A 237 20.07 -1.32 3.09
N ALA A 238 19.74 -1.24 4.39
CA ALA A 238 19.35 -2.41 5.16
C ALA A 238 18.15 -3.14 4.55
N GLU A 239 18.25 -4.47 4.55
CA GLU A 239 17.17 -5.38 4.18
C GLU A 239 16.94 -6.41 5.28
N SER A 240 15.70 -6.85 5.43
CA SER A 240 15.33 -7.97 6.30
C SER A 240 14.44 -8.94 5.53
N ASP A 241 14.86 -10.21 5.45
CA ASP A 241 14.17 -11.26 4.68
C ASP A 241 13.88 -10.85 3.22
N GLY A 242 14.84 -10.18 2.57
CA GLY A 242 14.74 -9.69 1.19
C GLY A 242 13.73 -8.55 0.99
N VAL A 243 13.39 -7.83 2.07
CA VAL A 243 12.55 -6.64 2.03
C VAL A 243 13.37 -5.45 2.51
N PRO A 244 13.52 -4.39 1.68
CA PRO A 244 14.16 -3.15 2.10
C PRO A 244 13.44 -2.54 3.30
N ILE A 245 14.22 -2.11 4.30
CA ILE A 245 13.67 -1.51 5.53
C ILE A 245 12.95 -0.18 5.21
N TRP A 246 13.38 0.55 4.19
CA TRP A 246 12.63 1.69 3.64
C TRP A 246 11.19 1.35 3.28
N GLY A 247 10.95 0.15 2.74
CA GLY A 247 9.61 -0.35 2.46
C GLY A 247 8.76 -0.59 3.70
N VAL A 248 9.37 -0.79 4.87
CA VAL A 248 8.68 -0.86 6.17
C VAL A 248 8.37 0.54 6.68
N VAL A 249 9.31 1.48 6.53
CA VAL A 249 9.12 2.91 6.88
C VAL A 249 7.93 3.49 6.11
N GLU A 250 7.92 3.38 4.77
CA GLU A 250 6.82 3.85 3.93
C GLU A 250 5.49 3.21 4.31
N GLY A 251 5.48 1.89 4.54
CA GLY A 251 4.27 1.18 4.97
C GLY A 251 3.73 1.69 6.30
N ALA A 252 4.60 2.00 7.27
CA ALA A 252 4.22 2.46 8.59
C ALA A 252 3.71 3.90 8.56
N VAL A 253 4.41 4.80 7.86
CA VAL A 253 3.98 6.19 7.64
C VAL A 253 2.64 6.22 6.93
N SER A 254 2.47 5.44 5.86
CA SER A 254 1.22 5.41 5.10
C SER A 254 0.04 4.86 5.91
N ALA A 255 0.26 3.82 6.73
CA ALA A 255 -0.76 3.33 7.65
C ALA A 255 -1.15 4.39 8.70
N LEU A 256 -0.16 5.06 9.31
CA LEU A 256 -0.40 6.12 10.29
C LEU A 256 -1.12 7.32 9.67
N HIS A 257 -0.77 7.72 8.44
CA HIS A 257 -1.47 8.76 7.70
C HIS A 257 -2.97 8.44 7.62
N GLN A 258 -3.36 7.22 7.22
CA GLN A 258 -4.78 6.86 7.14
C GLN A 258 -5.43 6.73 8.52
N LEU A 259 -4.74 6.16 9.51
CA LEU A 259 -5.27 6.04 10.88
C LEU A 259 -5.47 7.40 11.54
N ALA A 260 -4.58 8.37 11.29
CA ALA A 260 -4.65 9.73 11.83
C ALA A 260 -5.82 10.56 11.25
N SER A 261 -6.53 10.05 10.23
CA SER A 261 -7.83 10.62 9.85
C SER A 261 -8.87 10.51 10.99
N HIS A 262 -8.65 9.62 11.96
CA HIS A 262 -9.40 9.58 13.22
C HIS A 262 -8.84 10.63 14.20
N PRO A 263 -9.65 11.60 14.67
CA PRO A 263 -9.15 12.71 15.50
C PRO A 263 -8.43 12.27 16.79
N ALA A 264 -8.91 11.21 17.45
CA ALA A 264 -8.24 10.72 18.67
C ALA A 264 -6.86 10.10 18.39
N VAL A 265 -6.66 9.53 17.20
CA VAL A 265 -5.35 8.98 16.80
C VAL A 265 -4.40 10.13 16.49
N ALA A 266 -4.86 11.14 15.75
CA ALA A 266 -4.06 12.34 15.50
C ALA A 266 -3.63 13.03 16.80
N ALA A 267 -4.56 13.20 17.75
CA ALA A 267 -4.25 13.77 19.06
C ALA A 267 -3.21 12.92 19.82
N GLN A 268 -3.39 11.60 19.86
CA GLN A 268 -2.42 10.68 20.50
C GLN A 268 -1.02 10.79 19.89
N LEU A 269 -0.91 10.88 18.56
CA LEU A 269 0.38 11.02 17.87
C LEU A 269 1.04 12.37 18.14
N CYS A 270 0.25 13.45 18.26
CA CYS A 270 0.77 14.76 18.64
C CYS A 270 1.30 14.80 20.09
N GLU A 271 0.82 13.91 20.97
CA GLU A 271 1.32 13.82 22.35
C GLU A 271 2.70 13.14 22.47
N ASP A 272 3.24 12.56 21.38
CA ASP A 272 4.54 11.92 21.33
C ASP A 272 5.57 12.79 20.58
N PRO A 273 6.44 13.55 21.30
CA PRO A 273 7.43 14.40 20.68
C PRO A 273 8.48 13.62 19.88
N ALA A 274 8.84 12.41 20.34
CA ALA A 274 9.86 11.60 19.67
C ALA A 274 9.37 11.12 18.31
N PHE A 275 8.08 10.75 18.23
CA PHE A 275 7.43 10.44 16.97
C PHE A 275 7.42 11.64 16.01
N LEU A 276 7.01 12.82 16.45
CA LEU A 276 6.97 14.01 15.59
C LEU A 276 8.38 14.42 15.11
N THR A 277 9.37 14.40 15.99
CA THR A 277 10.77 14.62 15.64
C THR A 277 11.23 13.64 14.56
N LEU A 278 10.85 12.36 14.66
CA LEU A 278 11.17 11.36 13.65
C LEU A 278 10.52 11.64 12.29
N ILE A 279 9.25 12.08 12.26
CA ILE A 279 8.57 12.43 11.02
C ILE A 279 9.27 13.61 10.33
N VAL A 280 9.64 14.65 11.09
CA VAL A 280 10.36 15.81 10.56
C VAL A 280 11.77 15.43 10.12
N GLU A 281 12.47 14.57 10.87
CA GLU A 281 13.78 14.04 10.47
C GLU A 281 13.71 13.42 9.08
N PHE A 282 12.78 12.48 8.86
CA PHE A 282 12.63 11.82 7.56
C PHE A 282 12.32 12.80 6.44
N LEU A 283 11.41 13.75 6.68
CA LEU A 283 11.06 14.77 5.68
C LEU A 283 12.23 15.71 5.36
N SER A 284 13.18 15.87 6.28
CA SER A 284 14.36 16.72 6.10
C SER A 284 15.50 16.04 5.32
N ARG A 285 15.38 14.74 5.04
CA ARG A 285 16.45 14.00 4.34
C ARG A 285 16.38 14.25 2.84
N SER A 286 17.53 14.44 2.21
CA SER A 286 17.64 14.66 0.77
C SER A 286 17.34 13.43 -0.09
N ASP A 287 17.35 12.23 0.49
CA ASP A 287 16.95 10.98 -0.19
C ASP A 287 15.45 10.68 -0.05
N VAL A 288 14.72 11.56 0.64
CA VAL A 288 13.25 11.52 0.76
C VAL A 288 12.66 12.75 0.09
N SER A 289 13.10 13.96 0.49
CA SER A 289 12.63 15.20 -0.12
C SER A 289 13.25 15.41 -1.48
N GLY A 290 12.39 15.57 -2.50
CA GLY A 290 12.83 15.73 -3.89
C GLY A 290 13.39 14.45 -4.52
N ALA A 291 13.10 13.28 -3.94
CA ALA A 291 13.38 11.99 -4.57
C ALA A 291 12.51 11.78 -5.83
N GLU A 292 12.99 10.96 -6.78
CA GLU A 292 12.21 10.61 -7.99
C GLU A 292 10.89 9.88 -7.64
N ASP A 293 10.87 9.15 -6.52
CA ASP A 293 9.67 8.51 -5.99
C ASP A 293 9.06 9.36 -4.86
N GLU A 294 7.95 10.04 -5.17
CA GLU A 294 7.21 10.90 -4.26
C GLU A 294 6.53 10.17 -3.09
N LEU A 295 6.43 8.84 -3.10
CA LEU A 295 5.52 8.10 -2.22
C LEU A 295 5.77 8.37 -0.74
N LEU A 296 7.01 8.27 -0.26
CA LEU A 296 7.30 8.48 1.16
C LEU A 296 7.12 9.94 1.56
N GLU A 297 7.64 10.90 0.79
CA GLU A 297 7.49 12.34 1.04
C GLU A 297 6.00 12.73 1.11
N ARG A 298 5.20 12.26 0.14
CA ARG A 298 3.75 12.46 0.10
C ARG A 298 3.06 11.91 1.34
N GLU A 299 3.38 10.71 1.79
CA GLU A 299 2.75 10.11 2.98
C GLU A 299 3.18 10.80 4.27
N LEU A 300 4.42 11.27 4.38
CA LEU A 300 4.90 12.09 5.50
C LEU A 300 4.12 13.40 5.59
N LEU A 301 3.99 14.12 4.47
CA LEU A 301 3.22 15.36 4.39
C LEU A 301 1.72 15.14 4.64
N GLY A 302 1.17 14.04 4.11
CA GLY A 302 -0.21 13.63 4.36
C GLY A 302 -0.48 13.35 5.83
N LEU A 303 0.45 12.69 6.52
CA LEU A 303 0.39 12.49 7.96
C LEU A 303 0.44 13.83 8.70
N LEU A 304 1.42 14.70 8.42
CA LEU A 304 1.49 16.05 9.01
C LEU A 304 0.22 16.86 8.76
N TYR A 305 -0.41 16.70 7.60
CA TYR A 305 -1.69 17.32 7.29
C TYR A 305 -2.80 16.85 8.22
N GLN A 306 -2.90 15.55 8.51
CA GLN A 306 -3.88 15.05 9.49
C GLN A 306 -3.61 15.60 10.90
N LEU A 307 -2.35 15.59 11.32
CA LEU A 307 -1.94 16.03 12.66
C LEU A 307 -2.17 17.54 12.88
N SER A 308 -2.01 18.35 11.84
CA SER A 308 -2.18 19.80 11.89
C SER A 308 -3.62 20.29 11.76
N LYS A 309 -4.63 19.41 11.62
CA LYS A 309 -6.04 19.82 11.46
C LYS A 309 -6.63 20.57 12.66
N THR A 310 -5.99 20.49 13.82
CA THR A 310 -6.41 21.18 15.05
C THR A 310 -5.41 22.29 15.40
N PRO A 311 -5.85 23.39 16.04
CA PRO A 311 -4.95 24.44 16.53
C PRO A 311 -3.82 23.93 17.43
N GLU A 312 -4.12 22.99 18.32
CA GLU A 312 -3.14 22.31 19.17
C GLU A 312 -2.13 21.52 18.33
N GLY A 313 -2.62 20.64 17.44
CA GLY A 313 -1.76 19.82 16.60
C GLY A 313 -0.91 20.62 15.62
N ALA A 314 -1.44 21.72 15.06
CA ALA A 314 -0.69 22.65 14.23
C ALA A 314 0.52 23.24 14.98
N ARG A 315 0.31 23.70 16.23
CA ARG A 315 1.40 24.20 17.08
C ARG A 315 2.44 23.12 17.35
N THR A 316 2.04 21.90 17.69
CA THR A 316 2.98 20.82 17.97
C THR A 316 3.78 20.41 16.73
N VAL A 317 3.15 20.35 15.55
CA VAL A 317 3.84 20.09 14.27
C VAL A 317 4.86 21.19 13.96
N GLU A 318 4.51 22.46 14.18
CA GLU A 318 5.43 23.58 14.00
C GLU A 318 6.64 23.50 14.95
N GLU A 319 6.39 23.23 16.23
CA GLU A 319 7.42 23.12 17.27
C GLU A 319 8.40 21.97 17.04
N ALA A 320 7.93 20.84 16.49
CA ALA A 320 8.75 19.66 16.23
C ALA A 320 9.92 19.93 15.26
N GLY A 321 9.80 20.91 14.37
CA GLY A 321 10.86 21.26 13.42
C GLY A 321 11.93 22.21 13.93
N ILE A 322 11.77 22.79 15.13
CA ILE A 322 12.67 23.85 15.62
C ILE A 322 14.11 23.35 15.76
N GLY A 323 14.32 22.07 16.09
CA GLY A 323 15.65 21.47 16.24
C GLY A 323 16.39 21.12 14.94
N PHE A 324 15.69 21.08 13.80
CA PHE A 324 16.26 20.63 12.51
C PHE A 324 16.77 21.78 11.64
N VAL A 325 16.36 23.02 11.92
CA VAL A 325 16.66 24.20 11.09
C VAL A 325 17.96 24.91 11.51
N GLN A 326 18.71 24.37 12.47
CA GLN A 326 19.91 25.03 12.99
C GLN A 326 21.01 25.23 11.92
N ASP A 327 21.10 24.36 10.91
CA ASP A 327 22.15 24.39 9.87
C ASP A 327 21.83 25.25 8.64
N LEU A 328 20.54 25.57 8.37
CA LEU A 328 20.15 26.44 7.25
C LEU A 328 20.30 27.95 7.55
N LEU A 329 20.53 28.31 8.82
CA LEU A 329 20.54 29.71 9.28
C LEU A 329 21.85 30.46 9.03
N LEU A 330 22.87 29.82 8.44
CA LEU A 330 24.16 30.47 8.18
C LEU A 330 24.23 31.20 6.83
N GLU A 331 23.26 31.03 5.92
CA GLU A 331 23.34 31.64 4.57
C GLU A 331 22.21 32.62 4.22
N TYR A 332 21.10 32.64 4.98
CA TYR A 332 20.00 33.59 4.76
C TYR A 332 19.58 34.30 6.05
N GLU A 333 20.05 35.54 6.21
CA GLU A 333 19.64 36.53 7.24
C GLU A 333 18.14 36.94 7.16
N LYS A 334 17.28 36.14 6.54
CA LYS A 334 15.89 36.50 6.19
C LYS A 334 14.83 35.42 6.45
N LEU A 335 15.16 34.28 7.07
CA LEU A 335 14.12 33.30 7.35
C LEU A 335 13.29 33.72 8.59
N PHE A 336 12.16 34.38 8.33
CA PHE A 336 11.12 34.69 9.32
C PHE A 336 10.34 33.44 9.78
N PHE A 337 10.69 32.27 9.22
CA PHE A 337 10.02 31.00 9.41
C PHE A 337 10.89 30.06 10.27
N ALA A 338 10.32 29.58 11.38
CA ALA A 338 10.92 28.58 12.26
C ALA A 338 10.16 27.25 12.16
N GLY A 339 10.72 26.18 12.70
CA GLY A 339 10.01 24.90 12.73
C GLY A 339 10.02 24.20 11.37
N VAL A 340 8.93 23.52 11.03
CA VAL A 340 8.81 22.76 9.77
C VAL A 340 8.54 23.63 8.54
N THR A 341 8.21 24.91 8.72
CA THR A 341 7.78 25.80 7.62
C THR A 341 8.76 25.88 6.45
N PRO A 342 10.09 25.99 6.63
CA PRO A 342 11.03 26.03 5.52
C PRO A 342 10.98 24.76 4.64
N ILE A 343 10.85 23.59 5.28
CA ILE A 343 10.76 22.29 4.60
C ILE A 343 9.47 22.25 3.75
N LEU A 344 8.36 22.72 4.31
CA LEU A 344 7.07 22.77 3.61
C LEU A 344 7.08 23.75 2.44
N VAL A 345 7.75 24.90 2.58
CA VAL A 345 7.89 25.88 1.49
C VAL A 345 8.64 25.27 0.30
N GLU A 346 9.70 24.50 0.57
CA GLU A 346 10.43 23.80 -0.47
C GLU A 346 9.61 22.67 -1.09
N ALA A 347 8.93 21.85 -0.28
CA ALA A 347 8.08 20.76 -0.77
C ALA A 347 6.94 21.23 -1.69
N MET A 348 6.43 22.46 -1.53
CA MET A 348 5.46 23.02 -2.48
C MET A 348 6.04 23.29 -3.86
N ARG A 349 7.37 23.43 -4.00
CA ARG A 349 8.01 23.59 -5.31
C ARG A 349 8.25 22.26 -6.01
N SER A 350 7.88 21.14 -5.38
CA SER A 350 7.97 19.81 -5.97
C SER A 350 7.21 19.72 -7.30
N GLU A 351 7.77 19.01 -8.27
CA GLU A 351 7.10 18.67 -9.53
C GLU A 351 5.91 17.72 -9.34
N HIS A 352 5.90 17.03 -8.21
CA HIS A 352 4.85 16.13 -7.79
C HIS A 352 3.66 16.90 -7.20
N LYS A 353 2.57 17.03 -7.97
CA LYS A 353 1.35 17.75 -7.56
C LYS A 353 0.83 17.29 -6.20
N SER A 354 0.92 15.99 -5.89
CA SER A 354 0.45 15.42 -4.63
C SER A 354 1.23 15.95 -3.42
N VAL A 355 2.57 15.96 -3.52
CA VAL A 355 3.51 16.49 -2.52
C VAL A 355 3.22 17.97 -2.28
N ALA A 356 3.17 18.75 -3.35
CA ALA A 356 2.91 20.19 -3.24
C ALA A 356 1.54 20.51 -2.64
N THR A 357 0.51 19.71 -2.97
CA THR A 357 -0.84 19.87 -2.41
C THR A 357 -0.87 19.61 -0.91
N TYR A 358 -0.22 18.53 -0.44
CA TYR A 358 -0.16 18.27 1.00
C TYR A 358 0.67 19.31 1.74
N ALA A 359 1.84 19.71 1.20
CA ALA A 359 2.67 20.77 1.79
C ALA A 359 1.89 22.08 1.97
N SER A 360 1.15 22.50 0.93
CA SER A 360 0.27 23.67 0.99
C SER A 360 -0.84 23.50 2.05
N GLY A 361 -1.46 22.33 2.13
CA GLY A 361 -2.47 22.02 3.14
C GLY A 361 -1.95 22.13 4.57
N VAL A 362 -0.72 21.64 4.83
CA VAL A 362 -0.08 21.77 6.14
C VAL A 362 0.20 23.24 6.45
N LEU A 363 0.81 24.00 5.53
CA LEU A 363 1.10 25.43 5.74
C LEU A 363 -0.14 26.23 6.09
N LYS A 364 -1.24 26.01 5.35
CA LYS A 364 -2.53 26.66 5.63
C LYS A 364 -3.06 26.34 7.02
N ASN A 365 -2.87 25.10 7.50
CA ASN A 365 -3.25 24.73 8.85
C ASN A 365 -2.41 25.47 9.92
N LEU A 366 -1.09 25.60 9.69
CA LEU A 366 -0.17 26.31 10.59
C LEU A 366 -0.45 27.82 10.65
N GLU A 367 -0.97 28.40 9.57
CA GLU A 367 -1.28 29.84 9.47
C GLU A 367 -2.52 30.28 10.25
N ASN A 368 -3.45 29.37 10.56
CA ASN A 368 -4.79 29.73 11.06
C ASN A 368 -4.74 30.62 12.31
N ASP A 369 -3.74 30.43 13.17
CA ASP A 369 -3.56 31.19 14.42
C ASP A 369 -2.49 32.30 14.33
N LYS A 370 -1.95 32.58 13.14
CA LYS A 370 -0.85 33.53 12.94
C LYS A 370 -1.34 34.98 12.69
N PRO A 371 -0.56 35.98 13.13
CA PRO A 371 -0.84 37.39 12.84
C PRO A 371 -0.96 37.66 11.34
N VAL A 372 -1.79 38.63 10.95
CA VAL A 372 -2.00 39.02 9.54
C VAL A 372 -0.69 39.32 8.78
N PRO A 373 0.32 40.00 9.35
CA PRO A 373 1.57 40.26 8.65
C PRO A 373 2.31 38.97 8.23
N TYR A 374 2.37 37.97 9.13
CA TYR A 374 2.99 36.68 8.83
C TYR A 374 2.30 35.97 7.67
N ARG A 375 0.96 35.99 7.65
CA ARG A 375 0.17 35.41 6.56
C ARG A 375 0.40 36.13 5.23
N GLN A 376 0.57 37.44 5.24
CA GLN A 376 0.86 38.23 4.03
C GLN A 376 2.24 37.93 3.45
N ASP A 377 3.26 37.79 4.30
CA ASP A 377 4.62 37.45 3.88
C ASP A 377 4.68 36.04 3.27
N LEU A 378 3.99 35.07 3.90
CA LEU A 378 3.89 33.71 3.37
C LEU A 378 3.07 33.68 2.07
N ASP A 379 1.89 34.31 2.02
CA ASP A 379 1.07 34.44 0.80
C ASP A 379 1.87 35.04 -0.37
N ALA A 380 2.77 36.00 -0.11
CA ALA A 380 3.64 36.59 -1.12
C ALA A 380 4.67 35.58 -1.66
N GLU A 381 5.22 34.74 -0.79
CA GLU A 381 6.11 33.64 -1.19
C GLU A 381 5.36 32.54 -1.97
N LEU A 382 4.14 32.20 -1.54
CA LEU A 382 3.23 31.24 -2.17
C LEU A 382 2.78 31.68 -3.57
N SER A 383 2.42 32.96 -3.71
CA SER A 383 1.88 33.54 -4.95
C SER A 383 2.92 33.63 -6.08
N SER A 384 4.20 33.48 -5.75
CA SER A 384 5.28 33.41 -6.74
C SER A 384 5.38 32.05 -7.44
N GLY A 385 4.72 31.01 -6.92
CA GLY A 385 4.84 29.63 -7.43
C GLY A 385 3.53 28.92 -7.83
N TRP A 386 2.36 29.27 -7.29
CA TRP A 386 1.12 28.50 -7.52
C TRP A 386 -0.14 29.35 -7.74
N GLN A 387 -0.95 28.99 -8.75
CA GLN A 387 -2.27 29.57 -9.00
C GLN A 387 -3.32 28.90 -8.10
N ARG A 388 -4.07 29.74 -7.35
CA ARG A 388 -5.16 29.35 -6.46
C ARG A 388 -6.28 28.62 -7.22
N ASP A 389 -6.42 27.32 -7.04
CA ASP A 389 -7.69 26.62 -7.23
C ASP A 389 -8.12 25.99 -5.90
N GLY A 390 -9.30 26.39 -5.42
CA GLY A 390 -9.80 26.16 -4.08
C GLY A 390 -9.83 24.68 -3.67
N LEU A 391 -9.04 24.33 -2.65
CA LEU A 391 -8.95 22.99 -2.11
C LEU A 391 -10.09 22.70 -1.12
N GLU A 392 -11.07 21.92 -1.58
CA GLU A 392 -11.89 20.86 -0.93
C GLU A 392 -13.04 20.55 -1.92
N PRO A 393 -13.38 19.30 -2.34
CA PRO A 393 -13.18 17.95 -1.78
C PRO A 393 -12.44 16.97 -2.74
N GLU A 394 -11.68 17.49 -3.71
CA GLU A 394 -11.09 16.71 -4.82
C GLU A 394 -9.78 15.96 -4.49
N LEU A 395 -9.18 16.27 -3.33
CA LEU A 395 -7.90 15.72 -2.85
C LEU A 395 -7.88 14.18 -2.73
N PHE A 396 -9.04 13.55 -2.58
CA PHE A 396 -9.16 12.08 -2.55
C PHE A 396 -9.69 11.49 -3.86
N GLY A 397 -10.50 12.22 -4.63
CA GLY A 397 -11.18 11.71 -5.81
C GLY A 397 -10.32 11.67 -7.07
N GLU A 398 -9.37 12.60 -7.21
CA GLU A 398 -8.49 12.67 -8.39
C GLU A 398 -7.27 11.76 -8.29
N MET A 399 -6.72 11.56 -7.08
CA MET A 399 -5.50 10.75 -6.89
C MET A 399 -5.76 9.23 -6.91
N TYR A 400 -7.00 8.82 -6.67
CA TYR A 400 -7.50 7.46 -6.89
C TYR A 400 -8.81 7.56 -7.65
N PRO A 401 -8.81 7.47 -8.99
CA PRO A 401 -10.04 7.56 -9.75
C PRO A 401 -10.96 6.40 -9.37
N VAL A 402 -11.96 6.69 -8.54
CA VAL A 402 -13.11 5.83 -8.33
C VAL A 402 -13.98 6.02 -9.58
N HIS A 403 -13.65 5.30 -10.66
CA HIS A 403 -14.49 5.29 -11.85
C HIS A 403 -15.77 4.52 -11.54
N GLY A 404 -16.82 5.27 -11.19
CA GLY A 404 -18.11 4.68 -10.92
C GLY A 404 -19.14 5.66 -10.38
N MET A 405 -19.37 6.79 -11.05
CA MET A 405 -20.73 7.31 -11.21
C MET A 405 -20.82 8.46 -12.23
N GLU A 406 -21.91 8.39 -12.98
CA GLU A 406 -22.27 9.18 -14.14
C GLU A 406 -22.38 10.69 -13.86
N ARG A 407 -21.71 11.49 -14.70
CA ARG A 407 -22.37 12.65 -15.31
C ARG A 407 -22.32 12.45 -16.82
N MET A 408 -23.45 12.05 -17.40
CA MET A 408 -23.70 12.28 -18.81
C MET A 408 -23.62 13.78 -19.04
N ASP A 409 -22.65 14.23 -19.83
CA ASP A 409 -22.83 15.22 -20.89
C ASP A 409 -21.64 15.15 -21.87
N HIS A 410 -21.91 15.49 -23.13
CA HIS A 410 -21.24 15.03 -24.34
C HIS A 410 -19.90 15.73 -24.76
N PHE A 411 -19.03 14.92 -25.42
CA PHE A 411 -17.95 15.20 -26.42
C PHE A 411 -16.62 15.90 -26.01
N PRO A 412 -15.51 15.77 -26.79
CA PRO A 412 -14.96 14.66 -27.58
C PRO A 412 -13.54 14.22 -27.08
N THR A 413 -13.11 13.01 -27.47
CA THR A 413 -11.80 12.40 -27.10
C THR A 413 -10.57 13.11 -27.70
N PRO A 414 -9.53 13.45 -26.90
CA PRO A 414 -8.19 13.74 -27.39
C PRO A 414 -7.32 12.46 -27.49
N PRO A 415 -6.23 12.49 -28.27
CA PRO A 415 -5.44 11.32 -28.59
C PRO A 415 -4.57 10.85 -27.42
N ASN A 416 -4.47 9.53 -27.36
CA ASN A 416 -3.70 8.68 -26.47
C ASN A 416 -2.22 9.08 -26.43
N ASN A 417 -1.71 9.51 -25.27
CA ASN A 417 -0.29 9.57 -24.98
C ASN A 417 -0.04 9.00 -23.57
N SER A 418 -0.10 7.67 -23.49
CA SER A 418 0.23 6.89 -22.31
C SER A 418 1.75 6.65 -22.28
N SER A 419 2.50 7.52 -21.62
CA SER A 419 3.87 7.21 -21.19
C SER A 419 3.85 6.90 -19.69
N TRP A 420 3.58 5.65 -19.36
CA TRP A 420 3.74 5.14 -18.00
C TRP A 420 5.11 4.47 -17.96
N PHE A 421 6.09 5.17 -17.38
CA PHE A 421 7.44 4.66 -17.22
C PHE A 421 7.47 3.65 -16.07
N ASP A 422 7.98 2.47 -16.44
CA ASP A 422 8.55 1.44 -15.58
C ASP A 422 9.61 2.05 -14.66
N THR A 423 9.48 1.83 -13.36
CA THR A 423 10.63 1.66 -12.47
C THR A 423 10.46 0.40 -11.62
N ASP A 424 11.44 -0.47 -11.85
CA ASP A 424 12.09 -1.39 -10.91
C ASP A 424 11.63 -2.84 -10.76
N LEU A 425 12.69 -3.65 -10.89
CA LEU A 425 12.91 -5.10 -10.90
C LEU A 425 12.18 -5.91 -9.84
#